data_AF-A0A974HWH6-F1
#
_entry.id   AF-A0A974HWH6-F1
#
_cell.length_a   1.000
_cell.length_b   1.000
_cell.length_c   1.000
_cell.angle_alpha   90.00
_cell.angle_beta   90.00
_cell.angle_gamma   90.00
#
_symmetry.space_group_name_H-M   'P 1'
#
loop_
_entity.id
_entity.type
_entity.pdbx_description
1 polymer ?
#
loop_
_entity_poly.entity_id
_entity_poly.type
_entity_poly.pdbx_seq_one_letter_code
_entity_poly.pdbx_strand_id
1 'polypeptide(L)'
;MLFFTQCFGAVLDLLHLRFQHYQAKRVFSSAGQLVCVVHPTQNLQNGSNRNATPEEDSSQRKDQYLCHQSVKVSVNDPQLTSCTCPLYSCKWEGHLEVIVSHLIQSHTINILHGTEMVFLAMDMHLPAPVDWIITHSCLGHHFLLVLRKHEKYQGFPQFFATMMLIGTSAQAQNFNYKLELNRNRRRLTWESTPRSVLDCVDSVITNGDCLILNASVAQLFSDNGSLAIGIAITASKPCPVEPEK
;
A
#
# COMPACT_ATOMS: atom_id res chain seq x y z
N MET A 1 -6.25 30.33 -34.33
CA MET A 1 -6.99 29.05 -34.19
C MET A 1 -6.30 28.15 -33.17
N LEU A 2 -6.32 28.49 -31.88
CA LEU A 2 -5.65 27.70 -30.82
C LEU A 2 -6.49 27.64 -29.53
N PHE A 3 -7.82 27.60 -29.64
CA PHE A 3 -8.71 27.47 -28.48
C PHE A 3 -9.52 26.16 -28.48
N PHE A 4 -9.36 25.29 -29.48
CA PHE A 4 -10.14 24.05 -29.56
C PHE A 4 -9.40 22.80 -29.06
N THR A 5 -8.07 22.80 -28.92
CA THR A 5 -7.31 21.60 -28.53
C THR A 5 -7.25 21.34 -27.03
N GLN A 6 -7.42 22.37 -26.18
CA GLN A 6 -7.42 22.19 -24.73
C GLN A 6 -8.75 21.65 -24.18
N CYS A 7 -9.88 21.93 -24.85
CA CYS A 7 -11.18 21.43 -24.41
C CYS A 7 -11.34 19.92 -24.66
N PHE A 8 -10.71 19.36 -25.69
CA PHE A 8 -10.76 17.91 -25.95
C PHE A 8 -10.00 17.11 -24.90
N GLY A 9 -8.86 17.60 -24.41
CA GLY A 9 -8.10 16.94 -23.34
C GLY A 9 -8.92 16.81 -22.05
N ALA A 10 -9.50 17.91 -21.57
CA ALA A 10 -10.31 17.90 -20.34
C ALA A 10 -11.59 17.05 -20.47
N VAL A 11 -12.22 17.00 -21.64
CA VAL A 11 -13.39 16.15 -21.88
C VAL A 11 -13.00 14.67 -21.94
N LEU A 12 -11.86 14.32 -22.54
CA LEU A 12 -11.35 12.95 -22.55
C LEU A 12 -10.96 12.49 -21.13
N ASP A 13 -10.32 13.36 -20.35
CA ASP A 13 -9.96 13.09 -18.96
C ASP A 13 -11.20 12.91 -18.08
N LEU A 14 -12.23 13.73 -18.27
CA LEU A 14 -13.50 13.60 -17.55
C LEU A 14 -14.25 12.32 -17.96
N LEU A 15 -14.19 11.93 -19.23
CA LEU A 15 -14.76 10.69 -19.73
C LEU A 15 -13.98 9.47 -19.23
N HIS A 16 -12.65 9.55 -19.16
CA HIS A 16 -11.79 8.52 -18.63
C HIS A 16 -12.02 8.34 -17.12
N LEU A 17 -12.06 9.43 -16.34
CA LEU A 17 -12.44 9.40 -14.93
C LEU A 17 -13.86 8.85 -14.73
N ARG A 18 -14.83 9.25 -15.55
CA ARG A 18 -16.20 8.70 -15.49
C ARG A 18 -16.25 7.22 -15.86
N PHE A 19 -15.42 6.77 -16.80
CA PHE A 19 -15.31 5.37 -17.19
C PHE A 19 -14.63 4.53 -16.09
N GLN A 20 -13.55 5.01 -15.50
CA GLN A 20 -12.89 4.38 -14.37
C GLN A 20 -13.81 4.32 -13.14
N HIS A 21 -14.53 5.40 -12.87
CA HIS A 21 -15.54 5.45 -11.80
C HIS A 21 -16.75 4.55 -12.09
N TYR A 22 -17.15 4.41 -13.35
CA TYR A 22 -18.20 3.46 -13.76
C TYR A 22 -17.74 2.00 -13.66
N GLN A 23 -16.49 1.70 -13.99
CA GLN A 23 -15.93 0.35 -13.85
C GLN A 23 -15.71 -0.02 -12.37
N ALA A 24 -15.26 0.91 -11.54
CA ALA A 24 -15.18 0.72 -10.09
C ALA A 24 -16.57 0.44 -9.48
N LYS A 25 -17.63 1.12 -9.95
CA LYS A 25 -19.03 0.84 -9.59
C LYS A 25 -19.54 -0.53 -10.06
N ARG A 26 -18.96 -1.13 -11.11
CA ARG A 26 -19.34 -2.50 -11.54
C ARG A 26 -18.69 -3.59 -10.68
N VAL A 27 -17.60 -3.29 -9.99
CA VAL A 27 -16.92 -4.25 -9.12
C VAL A 27 -17.58 -4.31 -7.72
N PHE A 28 -18.17 -3.21 -7.26
CA PHE A 28 -18.82 -3.13 -5.95
C PHE A 28 -20.25 -2.56 -6.07
N SER A 29 -21.23 -3.42 -5.82
CA SER A 29 -22.66 -3.16 -5.99
C SER A 29 -23.29 -2.49 -4.75
N SER A 30 -22.74 -1.38 -4.27
CA SER A 30 -23.43 -0.54 -3.28
C SER A 30 -23.27 0.94 -3.60
N ALA A 31 -24.37 1.69 -3.51
CA ALA A 31 -24.37 3.13 -3.68
C ALA A 31 -23.58 3.79 -2.54
N GLY A 32 -22.55 4.59 -2.86
CA GLY A 32 -21.89 5.49 -1.90
C GLY A 32 -20.45 5.17 -1.51
N GLN A 33 -19.82 4.13 -2.05
CA GLN A 33 -18.43 3.78 -1.68
C GLN A 33 -17.40 4.74 -2.33
N LEU A 34 -16.51 5.32 -1.52
CA LEU A 34 -15.45 6.22 -1.99
C LEU A 34 -14.42 5.41 -2.80
N VAL A 35 -14.19 5.78 -4.06
CA VAL A 35 -13.15 5.16 -4.90
C VAL A 35 -11.95 6.09 -4.97
N CYS A 36 -10.78 5.61 -4.57
CA CYS A 36 -9.52 6.30 -4.73
C CYS A 36 -8.70 5.66 -5.84
N VAL A 37 -8.43 6.43 -6.89
CA VAL A 37 -7.51 6.05 -7.96
C VAL A 37 -6.09 6.33 -7.50
N VAL A 38 -5.24 5.31 -7.51
CA VAL A 38 -3.88 5.38 -6.99
C VAL A 38 -2.92 5.01 -8.11
N HIS A 39 -2.06 5.95 -8.45
CA HIS A 39 -0.98 5.73 -9.41
C HIS A 39 0.27 5.21 -8.70
N PRO A 40 1.10 4.44 -9.40
CA PRO A 40 2.35 3.94 -8.85
C PRO A 40 3.27 5.10 -8.46
N THR A 41 3.84 5.04 -7.26
CA THR A 41 4.83 6.02 -6.82
C THR A 41 6.13 5.71 -7.57
N GLN A 42 6.50 6.57 -8.52
CA GLN A 42 7.64 6.30 -9.40
C GLN A 42 8.95 6.23 -8.62
N ASN A 43 9.72 5.19 -8.91
CA ASN A 43 11.08 5.00 -8.43
C ASN A 43 12.01 5.89 -9.28
N LEU A 44 12.37 7.08 -8.80
CA LEU A 44 13.36 7.95 -9.45
C LEU A 44 14.78 7.37 -9.26
N GLN A 45 15.04 6.20 -9.83
CA GLN A 45 16.38 5.64 -10.00
C GLN A 45 16.54 4.96 -11.37
N ASN A 46 16.18 5.67 -12.44
CA ASN A 46 16.67 5.31 -13.76
C ASN A 46 17.20 6.54 -14.50
N GLY A 47 18.39 6.96 -14.09
CA GLY A 47 19.22 7.93 -14.78
C GLY A 47 20.58 7.31 -15.10
N SER A 48 20.72 6.83 -16.35
CA SER A 48 21.96 6.61 -17.10
C SER A 48 23.10 5.81 -16.44
N ASN A 49 23.26 4.56 -16.85
CA ASN A 49 24.50 4.14 -17.51
C ASN A 49 24.28 2.84 -18.31
N ARG A 50 24.39 2.95 -19.63
CA ARG A 50 24.67 1.81 -20.50
C ARG A 50 26.16 1.49 -20.34
N ASN A 51 26.43 0.22 -20.02
CA ASN A 51 27.65 -0.57 -20.29
C ASN A 51 28.11 -1.33 -19.03
N ALA A 52 27.73 -2.60 -18.92
CA ALA A 52 28.60 -3.69 -18.44
C ALA A 52 27.91 -5.04 -18.65
N THR A 53 28.71 -6.00 -19.11
CA THR A 53 28.44 -7.43 -19.34
C THR A 53 28.02 -8.19 -18.06
N PRO A 54 27.41 -9.39 -18.19
CA PRO A 54 26.88 -10.12 -17.05
C PRO A 54 27.96 -10.96 -16.37
N GLU A 55 28.24 -10.69 -15.10
CA GLU A 55 28.88 -11.65 -14.20
C GLU A 55 27.89 -12.02 -13.09
N GLU A 56 27.69 -13.33 -12.95
CA GLU A 56 26.90 -13.96 -11.91
C GLU A 56 27.54 -13.72 -10.54
N ASP A 57 26.83 -13.05 -9.62
CA ASP A 57 27.08 -13.25 -8.20
C ASP A 57 25.76 -13.29 -7.41
N SER A 58 25.48 -14.48 -6.90
CA SER A 58 24.29 -14.82 -6.11
C SER A 58 24.36 -14.32 -4.65
N SER A 59 25.44 -13.61 -4.30
CA SER A 59 25.69 -13.07 -2.95
C SER A 59 24.98 -11.73 -2.67
N GLN A 60 24.78 -10.86 -3.68
CA GLN A 60 24.24 -9.50 -3.46
C GLN A 60 22.72 -9.41 -3.21
N ARG A 61 21.95 -10.49 -3.46
CA ARG A 61 20.48 -10.43 -3.36
C ARG A 61 19.93 -10.50 -1.94
N LYS A 62 20.78 -10.82 -0.94
CA LYS A 62 20.36 -10.95 0.46
C LYS A 62 20.28 -9.62 1.21
N ASP A 63 21.03 -8.61 0.80
CA ASP A 63 21.11 -7.34 1.53
C ASP A 63 19.91 -6.40 1.32
N GLN A 64 19.02 -6.74 0.38
CA GLN A 64 17.91 -5.87 -0.04
C GLN A 64 16.59 -6.10 0.74
N TYR A 65 16.56 -7.10 1.62
CA TYR A 65 15.40 -7.42 2.48
C TYR A 65 15.64 -7.19 3.96
N LEU A 66 16.87 -6.82 4.36
CA LEU A 66 17.13 -6.43 5.73
C LEU A 66 16.74 -4.97 5.91
N CYS A 67 15.52 -4.75 6.42
CA CYS A 67 15.31 -3.64 7.34
C CYS A 67 16.47 -3.71 8.34
N HIS A 68 17.30 -2.67 8.41
CA HIS A 68 18.46 -2.66 9.31
C HIS A 68 17.96 -3.06 10.69
N GLN A 69 18.44 -4.20 11.18
CA GLN A 69 18.08 -4.72 12.50
C GLN A 69 18.85 -3.90 13.54
N SER A 70 18.45 -2.63 13.66
CA SER A 70 18.91 -1.65 14.62
C SER A 70 17.68 -0.79 14.90
N VAL A 71 17.03 -0.84 16.05
CA VAL A 71 17.61 -0.86 17.38
C VAL A 71 16.63 -1.55 18.33
N LYS A 72 17.05 -2.63 19.00
CA LYS A 72 16.48 -2.94 20.32
C LYS A 72 17.02 -1.87 21.28
N VAL A 73 16.36 -0.72 21.36
CA VAL A 73 16.60 0.21 22.47
C VAL A 73 15.94 -0.43 23.68
N SER A 74 16.76 -1.09 24.49
CA SER A 74 16.49 -1.15 25.92
C SER A 74 16.53 0.29 26.42
N VAL A 75 15.39 0.81 26.87
CA VAL A 75 15.16 1.86 27.86
C VAL A 75 13.79 2.50 27.56
N ASN A 76 12.94 2.51 28.57
CA ASN A 76 11.62 3.14 28.59
C ASN A 76 11.69 4.65 28.35
N ASP A 77 11.78 5.09 27.10
CA ASP A 77 11.42 6.45 26.71
C ASP A 77 10.45 6.42 25.52
N PRO A 78 9.15 6.68 25.74
CA PRO A 78 8.12 6.69 24.69
C PRO A 78 8.36 7.73 23.58
N GLN A 79 9.25 8.72 23.77
CA GLN A 79 9.40 9.86 22.86
C GLN A 79 10.36 9.65 21.68
N LEU A 80 11.08 8.53 21.58
CA LEU A 80 12.16 8.37 20.59
C LEU A 80 12.00 7.18 19.64
N THR A 81 10.77 6.90 19.19
CA THR A 81 10.56 5.85 18.18
C THR A 81 10.72 6.41 16.76
N SER A 82 11.80 6.00 16.09
CA SER A 82 12.05 6.30 14.68
C SER A 82 11.38 5.26 13.78
N CYS A 83 11.04 5.67 12.56
CA CYS A 83 10.49 4.83 11.50
C CYS A 83 11.12 5.18 10.16
N THR A 84 11.09 4.23 9.24
CA THR A 84 11.50 4.43 7.85
C THR A 84 10.29 4.83 7.00
N CYS A 85 10.55 5.46 5.85
CA CYS A 85 9.50 5.66 4.87
C CYS A 85 8.98 4.29 4.37
N PRO A 86 7.65 4.11 4.26
CA PRO A 86 7.05 2.87 3.78
C PRO A 86 7.31 2.59 2.30
N LEU A 87 7.72 3.58 1.50
CA LEU A 87 8.03 3.42 0.08
C LEU A 87 9.41 2.82 -0.11
N TYR A 88 9.49 1.81 -0.98
CA TYR A 88 10.70 1.01 -1.23
C TYR A 88 11.89 1.84 -1.72
N SER A 89 11.61 2.88 -2.51
CA SER A 89 12.64 3.74 -3.10
C SER A 89 13.12 4.85 -2.16
N CYS A 90 12.44 5.07 -1.04
CA CYS A 90 12.71 6.19 -0.15
C CYS A 90 13.58 5.76 1.04
N LYS A 91 14.69 6.47 1.25
CA LYS A 91 15.64 6.22 2.36
C LYS A 91 15.38 7.13 3.56
N TRP A 92 14.23 7.78 3.62
CA TRP A 92 13.91 8.69 4.72
C TRP A 92 13.72 7.90 6.02
N GLU A 93 14.24 8.47 7.10
CA GLU A 93 14.07 8.01 8.46
C GLU A 93 13.73 9.21 9.35
N GLY A 94 12.85 9.00 10.33
CA GLY A 94 12.49 10.05 11.26
C GLY A 94 11.46 9.60 12.28
N HIS A 95 11.09 10.53 13.17
CA HIS A 95 10.10 10.25 14.21
C HIS A 95 8.71 9.96 13.63
N LEU A 96 7.97 9.11 14.33
CA LEU A 96 6.61 8.73 13.96
C LEU A 96 5.69 9.94 13.70
N GLU A 97 5.84 11.02 14.46
CA GLU A 97 4.99 12.22 14.36
C GLU A 97 5.13 12.96 13.02
N VAL A 98 6.27 12.84 12.34
CA VAL A 98 6.55 13.57 11.10
C VAL A 98 6.37 12.70 9.84
N ILE A 99 6.05 11.41 9.98
CA ILE A 99 5.91 10.50 8.83
C ILE A 99 4.80 10.94 7.87
N VAL A 100 3.64 11.38 8.38
CA VAL A 100 2.53 11.83 7.53
C VAL A 100 2.94 13.08 6.73
N SER A 101 3.62 14.02 7.38
CA SER A 101 4.16 15.21 6.72
C SER A 101 5.15 14.84 5.63
N HIS A 102 6.05 13.87 5.89
CA HIS A 102 6.97 13.35 4.88
C HIS A 102 6.23 12.72 3.69
N LEU A 103 5.23 11.87 3.92
CA LEU A 103 4.45 11.23 2.85
C LEU A 103 3.72 12.25 1.96
N ILE A 104 3.15 13.30 2.54
CA ILE A 104 2.48 14.36 1.79
C ILE A 104 3.51 15.19 0.99
N GLN A 105 4.59 15.63 1.63
CA GLN A 105 5.51 16.61 1.05
C GLN A 105 6.48 15.99 0.04
N SER A 106 6.99 14.79 0.34
CA SER A 106 8.01 14.12 -0.48
C SER A 106 7.41 13.19 -1.53
N HIS A 107 6.18 12.70 -1.32
CA HIS A 107 5.56 11.69 -2.18
C HIS A 107 4.15 12.06 -2.66
N THR A 108 3.63 13.24 -2.31
CA THR A 108 2.30 13.72 -2.72
C THR A 108 1.16 12.76 -2.36
N ILE A 109 1.32 12.02 -1.26
CA ILE A 109 0.33 11.05 -0.79
C ILE A 109 -0.73 11.79 0.00
N ASN A 110 -1.95 11.84 -0.52
CA ASN A 110 -3.07 12.48 0.16
C ASN A 110 -3.62 11.62 1.30
N ILE A 111 -4.29 12.30 2.25
CA ILE A 111 -5.10 11.68 3.29
C ILE A 111 -6.54 11.57 2.79
N LEU A 112 -7.07 10.36 2.82
CA LEU A 112 -8.43 10.03 2.43
C LEU A 112 -9.27 9.78 3.68
N HIS A 113 -10.55 10.11 3.63
CA HIS A 113 -11.46 9.95 4.76
C HIS A 113 -12.64 9.05 4.38
N GLY A 114 -13.01 8.12 5.26
CA GLY A 114 -14.15 7.23 5.06
C GLY A 114 -14.08 6.00 5.95
N THR A 115 -15.20 5.29 6.12
CA THR A 115 -15.23 4.01 6.86
C THR A 115 -15.02 2.83 5.93
N GLU A 116 -15.50 2.93 4.70
CA GLU A 116 -15.30 1.96 3.62
C GLU A 116 -14.87 2.69 2.36
N MET A 117 -13.85 2.15 1.69
CA MET A 117 -13.35 2.72 0.46
C MET A 117 -12.82 1.64 -0.49
N VAL A 118 -12.71 1.98 -1.76
CA VAL A 118 -12.09 1.15 -2.79
C VAL A 118 -10.77 1.80 -3.19
N PHE A 119 -9.69 1.08 -3.01
CA PHE A 119 -8.38 1.41 -3.53
C PHE A 119 -8.24 0.83 -4.93
N LEU A 120 -8.12 1.69 -5.94
CA LEU A 120 -7.96 1.31 -7.33
C LEU A 120 -6.51 1.56 -7.75
N ALA A 121 -5.67 0.53 -7.68
CA ALA A 121 -4.30 0.59 -8.14
C ALA A 121 -4.24 0.57 -9.67
N MET A 122 -3.63 1.58 -10.25
CA MET A 122 -3.45 1.74 -11.70
C MET A 122 -2.12 1.18 -12.18
N ASP A 123 -2.00 0.90 -13.48
CA ASP A 123 -0.72 0.57 -14.11
C ASP A 123 -0.02 -0.69 -13.52
N MET A 124 -0.79 -1.70 -13.15
CA MET A 124 -0.32 -2.96 -12.53
C MET A 124 0.68 -3.75 -13.40
N HIS A 125 0.78 -3.40 -14.69
CA HIS A 125 1.68 -3.99 -15.67
C HIS A 125 3.13 -3.51 -15.52
N LEU A 126 3.39 -2.39 -14.84
CA LEU A 126 4.74 -1.85 -14.66
C LEU A 126 5.68 -2.88 -14.00
N PRO A 127 6.97 -2.89 -14.37
CA PRO A 127 7.96 -3.81 -13.80
C PRO A 127 8.14 -3.57 -12.29
N ALA A 128 8.43 -4.63 -11.54
CA ALA A 128 8.81 -4.53 -10.14
C ALA A 128 10.23 -3.92 -10.00
N PRO A 129 10.57 -3.26 -8.88
CA PRO A 129 9.70 -2.96 -7.75
C PRO A 129 8.85 -1.69 -7.99
N VAL A 130 7.59 -1.74 -7.57
CA VAL A 130 6.67 -0.60 -7.66
C VAL A 130 5.67 -0.61 -6.50
N ASP A 131 5.36 0.57 -5.98
CA ASP A 131 4.48 0.77 -4.83
C ASP A 131 3.26 1.62 -5.18
N TRP A 132 2.12 1.27 -4.60
CA TRP A 132 0.92 2.08 -4.54
C TRP A 132 0.55 2.27 -3.09
N ILE A 133 0.32 3.52 -2.70
CA ILE A 133 0.19 3.88 -1.29
C ILE A 133 -0.83 4.99 -1.11
N ILE A 134 -1.61 4.89 -0.04
CA ILE A 134 -2.53 5.94 0.41
C ILE A 134 -2.47 6.06 1.92
N THR A 135 -2.73 7.26 2.42
CA THR A 135 -3.05 7.46 3.83
C THR A 135 -4.56 7.50 4.00
N HIS A 136 -5.11 6.68 4.88
CA HIS A 136 -6.53 6.59 5.17
C HIS A 136 -6.79 7.00 6.63
N SER A 137 -7.56 8.06 6.83
CA SER A 137 -7.96 8.55 8.14
C SER A 137 -9.35 8.05 8.51
N CYS A 138 -9.42 7.24 9.56
CA CYS A 138 -10.65 6.67 10.09
C CYS A 138 -10.49 6.35 11.58
N LEU A 139 -11.60 6.29 12.33
CA LEU A 139 -11.60 5.96 13.77
C LEU A 139 -10.61 6.80 14.61
N GLY A 140 -10.41 8.07 14.25
CA GLY A 140 -9.48 8.99 14.93
C GLY A 140 -7.99 8.70 14.72
N HIS A 141 -7.64 7.82 13.78
CA HIS A 141 -6.26 7.42 13.51
C HIS A 141 -5.94 7.52 12.01
N HIS A 142 -4.65 7.47 11.68
CA HIS A 142 -4.17 7.35 10.32
C HIS A 142 -3.66 5.94 10.06
N PHE A 143 -4.15 5.34 8.99
CA PHE A 143 -3.73 4.05 8.48
C PHE A 143 -3.08 4.24 7.12
N LEU A 144 -2.20 3.32 6.78
CA LEU A 144 -1.45 3.32 5.54
C LEU A 144 -1.75 2.00 4.83
N LEU A 145 -2.41 2.08 3.68
CA LEU A 145 -2.48 0.93 2.80
C LEU A 145 -1.27 0.94 1.89
N VAL A 146 -0.50 -0.14 1.91
CA VAL A 146 0.62 -0.36 1.00
C VAL A 146 0.29 -1.56 0.12
N LEU A 147 0.30 -1.35 -1.20
CA LEU A 147 0.38 -2.41 -2.20
C LEU A 147 1.76 -2.33 -2.85
N ARG A 148 2.57 -3.37 -2.71
CA ARG A 148 3.91 -3.48 -3.30
C ARG A 148 3.95 -4.60 -4.31
N LYS A 149 4.43 -4.33 -5.51
CA LYS A 149 4.86 -5.37 -6.45
C LYS A 149 6.36 -5.56 -6.29
N HIS A 150 6.78 -6.78 -5.96
CA HIS A 150 8.19 -7.12 -5.77
C HIS A 150 8.52 -8.48 -6.40
N GLU A 151 9.78 -8.67 -6.81
CA GLU A 151 10.29 -9.94 -7.33
C GLU A 151 11.21 -10.60 -6.31
N LYS A 152 10.72 -11.67 -5.66
CA LYS A 152 11.57 -12.51 -4.81
C LYS A 152 12.47 -13.43 -5.64
N TYR A 153 11.92 -13.96 -6.72
CA TYR A 153 12.62 -14.77 -7.71
C TYR A 153 12.53 -14.09 -9.07
N GLN A 154 13.60 -14.19 -9.85
CA GLN A 154 13.70 -13.51 -11.14
C GLN A 154 12.55 -13.94 -12.06
N GLY A 155 11.79 -12.97 -12.57
CA GLY A 155 10.66 -13.22 -13.47
C GLY A 155 9.37 -13.71 -12.79
N PHE A 156 9.33 -13.77 -11.46
CA PHE A 156 8.15 -14.15 -10.69
C PHE A 156 7.70 -13.02 -9.76
N PRO A 157 7.09 -11.95 -10.30
CA PRO A 157 6.58 -10.85 -9.49
C PRO A 157 5.39 -11.30 -8.64
N GLN A 158 5.35 -10.81 -7.41
CA GLN A 158 4.26 -10.97 -6.46
C GLN A 158 3.79 -9.59 -6.00
N PHE A 159 2.53 -9.51 -5.63
CA PHE A 159 1.91 -8.35 -5.02
C PHE A 159 1.67 -8.63 -3.54
N PHE A 160 2.03 -7.65 -2.71
CA PHE A 160 1.93 -7.69 -1.26
C PHE A 160 1.06 -6.53 -0.82
N ALA A 161 -0.05 -6.80 -0.15
CA ALA A 161 -0.98 -5.78 0.32
C ALA A 161 -1.14 -5.86 1.84
N THR A 162 -0.89 -4.75 2.53
CA THR A 162 -1.03 -4.67 3.99
C THR A 162 -1.53 -3.30 4.44
N MET A 163 -2.35 -3.28 5.49
CA MET A 163 -2.77 -2.07 6.18
C MET A 163 -1.93 -1.90 7.43
N MET A 164 -1.30 -0.73 7.59
CA MET A 164 -0.49 -0.39 8.75
C MET A 164 -1.10 0.77 9.51
N LEU A 165 -0.99 0.78 10.84
CA LEU A 165 -1.34 1.91 11.68
C LEU A 165 -0.14 2.85 11.79
N ILE A 166 -0.35 4.14 11.56
CA ILE A 166 0.58 5.20 11.95
C ILE A 166 0.38 5.45 13.46
N GLY A 167 1.06 4.63 14.26
CA GLY A 167 0.86 4.52 15.70
C GLY A 167 1.70 3.38 16.28
N THR A 168 1.60 3.15 17.58
CA THR A 168 2.32 2.05 18.26
C THR A 168 1.67 0.70 18.02
N SER A 169 2.41 -0.39 18.22
CA SER A 169 1.88 -1.76 18.10
C SER A 169 0.75 -2.03 19.10
N ALA A 170 0.79 -1.41 20.28
CA ALA A 170 -0.29 -1.49 21.28
C ALA A 170 -1.58 -0.80 20.79
N GLN A 171 -1.46 0.37 20.16
CA GLN A 171 -2.62 1.03 19.52
C GLN A 171 -3.18 0.19 18.38
N ALA A 172 -2.32 -0.48 17.61
CA ALA A 172 -2.72 -1.28 16.45
C ALA A 172 -3.61 -2.47 16.82
N GLN A 173 -3.43 -3.07 18.01
CA GLN A 173 -4.28 -4.16 18.52
C GLN A 173 -5.75 -3.76 18.73
N ASN A 174 -6.05 -2.46 18.78
CA ASN A 174 -7.41 -1.96 18.93
C ASN A 174 -8.22 -1.94 17.62
N PHE A 175 -7.64 -2.44 16.52
CA PHE A 175 -8.26 -2.40 15.21
C PHE A 175 -8.12 -3.73 14.47
N ASN A 176 -9.04 -3.98 13.56
CA ASN A 176 -8.94 -5.00 12.52
C ASN A 176 -9.16 -4.32 11.17
N TYR A 177 -8.57 -4.89 10.12
CA TYR A 177 -8.83 -4.48 8.76
C TYR A 177 -9.18 -5.68 7.88
N LYS A 178 -9.92 -5.38 6.82
CA LYS A 178 -10.26 -6.32 5.76
C LYS A 178 -9.85 -5.75 4.41
N LEU A 179 -9.14 -6.56 3.62
CA LEU A 179 -8.89 -6.32 2.20
C LEU A 179 -9.70 -7.30 1.37
N GLU A 180 -10.43 -6.79 0.39
CA GLU A 180 -11.33 -7.61 -0.40
C GLU A 180 -11.16 -7.36 -1.90
N LEU A 181 -10.92 -8.43 -2.66
CA LEU A 181 -10.90 -8.41 -4.11
C LEU A 181 -12.13 -9.15 -4.62
N ASN A 182 -12.90 -8.50 -5.49
CA ASN A 182 -14.06 -9.10 -6.13
C ASN A 182 -13.92 -8.96 -7.64
N ARG A 183 -14.14 -10.03 -8.40
CA ARG A 183 -14.30 -9.95 -9.86
C ARG A 183 -14.86 -11.26 -10.41
N ASN A 184 -15.74 -11.19 -11.41
CA ASN A 184 -16.20 -12.37 -12.16
C ASN A 184 -16.69 -13.53 -11.27
N ARG A 185 -17.53 -13.23 -10.26
CA ARG A 185 -18.03 -14.18 -9.25
C ARG A 185 -16.94 -14.82 -8.37
N ARG A 186 -15.73 -14.27 -8.37
CA ARG A 186 -14.65 -14.62 -7.45
C ARG A 186 -14.57 -13.55 -6.37
N ARG A 187 -14.28 -14.00 -5.15
CA ARG A 187 -14.01 -13.16 -3.99
C ARG A 187 -12.78 -13.70 -3.28
N LEU A 188 -11.84 -12.81 -2.98
CA LEU A 188 -10.71 -13.10 -2.10
C LEU A 188 -10.75 -12.08 -0.96
N THR A 189 -10.68 -12.57 0.26
CA THR A 189 -10.73 -11.74 1.47
C THR A 189 -9.51 -12.04 2.34
N TRP A 190 -8.88 -10.98 2.84
CA TRP A 190 -7.84 -11.03 3.86
C TRP A 190 -8.27 -10.19 5.05
N GLU A 191 -8.18 -10.74 6.26
CA GLU A 191 -8.52 -10.06 7.52
C GLU A 191 -7.36 -10.22 8.49
N SER A 192 -6.94 -9.13 9.11
CA SER A 192 -5.88 -9.14 10.13
C SER A 192 -5.93 -7.90 11.02
N THR A 193 -5.12 -7.88 12.06
CA THR A 193 -4.79 -6.70 12.85
C THR A 193 -3.76 -5.87 12.07
N PRO A 194 -3.92 -4.53 11.94
CA PRO A 194 -2.91 -3.72 11.28
C PRO A 194 -1.59 -3.79 12.05
N ARG A 195 -0.46 -3.77 11.32
CA ARG A 195 0.87 -3.64 11.95
C ARG A 195 1.20 -2.19 12.21
N SER A 196 2.06 -1.90 13.17
CA SER A 196 2.58 -0.53 13.36
C SER A 196 3.54 -0.19 12.22
N VAL A 197 3.53 1.05 11.72
CA VAL A 197 4.58 1.52 10.79
C VAL A 197 5.99 1.43 11.37
N LEU A 198 6.14 1.34 12.70
CA LEU A 198 7.41 1.08 13.38
C LEU A 198 7.96 -0.32 13.06
N ASP A 199 7.11 -1.28 12.65
CA ASP A 199 7.54 -2.63 12.28
C ASP A 199 8.23 -2.68 10.90
N CYS A 200 8.17 -1.59 10.11
CA CYS A 200 8.62 -1.48 8.72
C CYS A 200 7.87 -2.40 7.73
N VAL A 201 7.54 -1.88 6.54
CA VAL A 201 6.81 -2.61 5.49
C VAL A 201 7.57 -3.88 5.05
N ASP A 202 8.90 -3.79 4.90
CA ASP A 202 9.70 -4.91 4.40
C ASP A 202 9.73 -6.10 5.37
N SER A 203 9.70 -5.83 6.67
CA SER A 203 9.58 -6.87 7.70
C SER A 203 8.24 -7.60 7.60
N VAL A 204 7.14 -6.85 7.49
CA VAL A 204 5.78 -7.39 7.32
C VAL A 204 5.69 -8.29 6.09
N ILE A 205 6.25 -7.83 4.96
CA ILE A 205 6.30 -8.59 3.71
C ILE A 205 7.16 -9.86 3.85
N THR A 206 8.35 -9.74 4.44
CA THR A 206 9.29 -10.87 4.59
C THR A 206 8.71 -11.96 5.48
N ASN A 207 7.97 -11.58 6.53
CA ASN A 207 7.30 -12.50 7.44
C ASN A 207 6.02 -13.12 6.85
N GLY A 208 5.56 -12.64 5.70
CA GLY A 208 4.31 -13.09 5.09
C GLY A 208 3.05 -12.66 5.85
N ASP A 209 3.14 -11.62 6.70
CA ASP A 209 2.03 -11.09 7.49
C ASP A 209 1.22 -10.06 6.68
N CYS A 210 0.81 -10.46 5.47
CA CYS A 210 0.07 -9.62 4.54
C CYS A 210 -0.65 -10.47 3.49
N LEU A 211 -1.54 -9.83 2.72
CA LEU A 211 -2.13 -10.48 1.55
C LEU A 211 -1.08 -10.61 0.44
N ILE A 212 -0.82 -11.84 0.00
CA ILE A 212 0.12 -12.15 -1.08
C ILE A 212 -0.62 -12.68 -2.30
N LEU A 213 -0.41 -12.04 -3.45
CA LEU A 213 -0.92 -12.49 -4.75
C LEU A 213 0.24 -12.73 -5.70
N ASN A 214 0.30 -13.89 -6.34
CA ASN A 214 1.16 -14.04 -7.51
C ASN A 214 0.54 -13.32 -8.72
N ALA A 215 1.33 -13.14 -9.79
CA ALA A 215 0.86 -12.46 -11.01
C ALA A 215 -0.43 -13.07 -11.58
N SER A 216 -0.53 -14.41 -11.62
CA SER A 216 -1.69 -15.11 -12.17
C SER A 216 -2.97 -14.85 -11.38
N VAL A 217 -2.90 -14.87 -10.04
CA VAL A 217 -4.04 -14.56 -9.17
C VAL A 217 -4.42 -13.09 -9.29
N ALA A 218 -3.44 -12.18 -9.28
CA ALA A 218 -3.70 -10.75 -9.47
C ALA A 218 -4.46 -10.49 -10.78
N GLN A 219 -4.04 -11.13 -11.89
CA GLN A 219 -4.71 -10.99 -13.19
C GLN A 219 -6.18 -11.43 -13.20
N LEU A 220 -6.56 -12.44 -12.39
CA LEU A 220 -7.97 -12.86 -12.28
C LEU A 220 -8.85 -11.74 -11.70
N PHE A 221 -8.29 -10.92 -10.81
CA PHE A 221 -8.97 -9.81 -10.14
C PHE A 221 -8.73 -8.45 -10.80
N SER A 222 -7.73 -8.31 -11.66
CA SER A 222 -7.44 -7.05 -12.37
C SER A 222 -8.32 -6.84 -13.60
N ASP A 223 -8.70 -5.59 -13.86
CA ASP A 223 -9.41 -5.17 -15.07
C ASP A 223 -8.65 -4.05 -15.79
N ASN A 224 -8.34 -4.23 -17.07
CA ASN A 224 -7.60 -3.26 -17.90
C ASN A 224 -6.35 -2.67 -17.21
N GLY A 225 -5.55 -3.52 -16.56
CA GLY A 225 -4.33 -3.09 -15.88
C GLY A 225 -4.55 -2.39 -14.53
N SER A 226 -5.77 -2.38 -14.01
CA SER A 226 -6.12 -1.87 -12.68
C SER A 226 -6.52 -2.99 -11.72
N LEU A 227 -6.21 -2.84 -10.43
CA LEU A 227 -6.63 -3.78 -9.37
C LEU A 227 -7.43 -3.02 -8.31
N ALA A 228 -8.68 -3.44 -8.10
CA ALA A 228 -9.56 -2.85 -7.10
C ALA A 228 -9.53 -3.67 -5.80
N ILE A 229 -9.25 -3.00 -4.68
CA ILE A 229 -9.21 -3.57 -3.34
C ILE A 229 -10.21 -2.80 -2.47
N GLY A 230 -11.26 -3.48 -2.02
CA GLY A 230 -12.16 -2.96 -0.99
C GLY A 230 -11.46 -2.97 0.35
N ILE A 231 -11.56 -1.87 1.08
CA ILE A 231 -10.97 -1.66 2.40
C ILE A 231 -12.08 -1.44 3.41
N ALA A 232 -12.02 -2.16 4.53
CA ALA A 232 -12.80 -1.85 5.72
C ALA A 232 -11.89 -1.88 6.95
N ILE A 233 -12.07 -0.92 7.85
CA ILE A 233 -11.36 -0.84 9.14
C ILE A 233 -12.41 -0.79 10.24
N THR A 234 -12.23 -1.62 11.27
CA THR A 234 -13.15 -1.71 12.41
C THR A 234 -12.37 -1.69 13.71
N ALA A 235 -12.95 -1.13 14.78
CA ALA A 235 -12.42 -1.31 16.12
C ALA A 235 -12.47 -2.80 16.50
N SER A 236 -11.44 -3.32 17.14
CA SER A 236 -11.48 -4.65 17.73
C SER A 236 -12.41 -4.64 18.94
N LYS A 237 -13.17 -5.72 19.14
CA LYS A 237 -13.93 -5.88 20.38
C LYS A 237 -12.93 -6.11 21.52
N PRO A 238 -13.08 -5.46 22.68
CA PRO A 238 -12.25 -5.81 23.83
C PRO A 238 -12.47 -7.29 24.14
N CYS A 239 -11.38 -8.07 24.20
CA CYS A 239 -11.45 -9.42 24.74
C CYS A 239 -12.01 -9.30 26.16
N PRO A 240 -13.14 -9.98 26.49
CA PRO A 240 -13.57 -10.07 27.87
C PRO A 240 -12.45 -10.81 28.62
N VAL A 241 -11.79 -10.12 29.54
CA VAL A 241 -10.92 -10.75 30.52
C VAL A 241 -11.86 -11.52 31.45
N GLU A 242 -11.91 -12.84 31.34
CA GLU A 242 -12.62 -13.65 32.34
C GLU A 242 -11.99 -13.36 33.71
N PRO A 243 -12.79 -13.04 34.74
CA PRO A 243 -12.24 -12.89 36.08
C PRO A 243 -11.67 -14.23 36.53
N GLU A 244 -10.36 -14.25 36.77
CA GLU A 244 -9.67 -15.35 37.45
C GLU A 244 -10.36 -15.55 38.81
N LYS A 245 -10.88 -16.77 39.02
CA LYS A 245 -11.72 -17.14 40.18
C LYS A 245 -10.87 -17.65 41.34
#